data_AF-A0A935SL96-F1
#
_entry.id   AF-A0A935SL96-F1
#
_cell.length_a   1.000
_cell.length_b   1.000
_cell.length_c   1.000
_cell.angle_alpha   90.00
_cell.angle_beta   90.00
_cell.angle_gamma   90.00
#
_symmetry.space_group_name_H-M   'P 1'
#
loop_
_entity.id
_entity.type
_entity.pdbx_description
1 polymer ?
#
loop_
_entity_poly.entity_id
_entity_poly.type
_entity_poly.pdbx_seq_one_letter_code
_entity_poly.pdbx_strand_id
1 'polypeptide(L)'
;MHNIRTNFSKFYGICKDLFKNETGYKTNFQVYPVRPKMNDLEIVSLACCMEALSIDSENLLWSKLKKDYASYFPNLIDRSRFNRRRKRLAPFIIEVQEHISSKLANQSQAMIVDSIPVPVVKMAREKRFKSFQNHMKRLRPKGGVLLTKAGLLVTNYMS
;
A
#
# COMPACT_ATOMS: atom_id res chain seq x y z
N MET A 1 -14.57 -11.53 9.77
CA MET A 1 -15.73 -10.61 9.90
C MET A 1 -15.47 -9.36 9.04
N HIS A 2 -15.94 -9.34 7.79
CA HIS A 2 -15.60 -8.31 6.79
C HIS A 2 -16.52 -7.07 6.85
N ASN A 3 -16.53 -6.35 7.97
CA ASN A 3 -17.28 -5.09 8.05
C ASN A 3 -16.35 -3.91 7.78
N ILE A 4 -16.48 -3.29 6.59
CA ILE A 4 -15.67 -2.14 6.17
C ILE A 4 -15.84 -0.98 7.15
N ARG A 5 -17.06 -0.74 7.64
CA ARG A 5 -17.36 0.33 8.60
C ARG A 5 -16.55 0.15 9.89
N THR A 6 -16.65 -1.03 10.51
CA THR A 6 -15.97 -1.30 11.78
C THR A 6 -14.46 -1.20 11.65
N ASN A 7 -13.89 -1.77 10.59
CA ASN A 7 -12.44 -1.71 10.35
C ASN A 7 -12.00 -0.27 10.09
N PHE A 8 -12.73 0.48 9.26
CA PHE A 8 -12.44 1.88 9.00
C PHE A 8 -12.46 2.70 10.31
N SER A 9 -13.48 2.54 11.16
CA SER A 9 -13.53 3.25 12.45
C SER A 9 -12.33 2.95 13.35
N LYS A 10 -11.87 1.69 13.37
CA LYS A 10 -10.67 1.28 14.13
C LYS A 10 -9.41 1.93 13.58
N PHE A 11 -9.19 1.84 12.26
CA PHE A 11 -8.04 2.49 11.62
C PHE A 11 -8.07 4.00 11.79
N TYR A 12 -9.24 4.62 11.68
CA TYR A 12 -9.40 6.05 11.89
C TYR A 12 -9.06 6.48 13.33
N GLY A 13 -9.47 5.70 14.34
CA GLY A 13 -9.06 5.91 15.72
C GLY A 13 -7.54 5.83 15.90
N ILE A 14 -6.92 4.78 15.37
CA ILE A 14 -5.45 4.61 15.42
C ILE A 14 -4.73 5.77 14.76
N CYS A 15 -5.14 6.17 13.55
CA CYS A 15 -4.52 7.27 12.83
C CYS A 15 -4.69 8.59 13.59
N LYS A 16 -5.85 8.82 14.19
CA LYS A 16 -6.13 10.03 14.97
C LYS A 16 -5.24 10.13 16.21
N ASP A 17 -5.00 9.00 16.88
CA ASP A 17 -4.13 8.95 18.04
C ASP A 17 -2.65 9.10 17.65
N LEU A 18 -2.23 8.45 16.57
CA LEU A 18 -0.85 8.50 16.07
C LEU A 18 -0.47 9.91 15.60
N PHE A 19 -1.32 10.54 14.78
CA PHE A 19 -1.03 11.83 14.15
C PHE A 19 -1.63 13.03 14.88
N LYS A 20 -1.94 12.90 16.18
CA LYS A 20 -2.55 13.97 16.96
C LYS A 20 -1.71 15.26 16.98
N ASN A 21 -0.39 15.14 16.97
CA ASN A 21 0.55 16.27 17.03
C ASN A 21 0.94 16.79 15.64
N GLU A 22 0.80 15.96 14.61
CA GLU A 22 1.23 16.27 13.24
C GLU A 22 0.11 16.80 12.35
N THR A 23 -1.14 16.51 12.74
CA THR A 23 -2.30 17.01 12.01
C THR A 23 -2.54 18.48 12.34
N GLY A 24 -2.52 19.33 11.31
CA GLY A 24 -2.95 20.71 11.43
C GLY A 24 -4.46 20.85 11.61
N TYR A 25 -4.97 22.09 11.57
CA TYR A 25 -6.41 22.37 11.62
C TYR A 25 -7.16 21.56 10.56
N LYS A 26 -8.09 20.68 10.99
CA LYS A 26 -8.95 19.79 10.17
C LYS A 26 -8.32 18.49 9.64
N THR A 27 -7.37 17.89 10.38
CA THR A 27 -6.89 16.50 10.12
C THR A 27 -6.30 16.28 8.73
N ASN A 28 -5.65 17.29 8.17
CA ASN A 28 -4.88 17.20 6.92
C ASN A 28 -3.39 17.39 7.23
N PHE A 29 -2.54 16.62 6.55
CA PHE A 29 -1.07 16.73 6.69
C PHE A 29 -0.50 17.87 5.87
N GLN A 30 -1.28 18.37 4.91
CA GLN A 30 -0.84 19.40 3.99
C GLN A 30 -1.93 20.44 3.72
N VAL A 31 -1.49 21.62 3.28
CA VAL A 31 -2.38 22.71 2.94
C VAL A 31 -3.03 22.45 1.58
N TYR A 32 -4.33 22.68 1.51
CA TYR A 32 -5.10 22.63 0.28
C TYR A 32 -5.66 24.02 -0.05
N PRO A 33 -5.49 24.53 -1.28
CA PRO A 33 -6.11 25.80 -1.68
C PRO A 33 -7.63 25.76 -1.57
N VAL A 34 -8.24 24.62 -1.91
CA VAL A 34 -9.67 24.37 -1.76
C VAL A 34 -9.86 23.23 -0.78
N ARG A 35 -10.79 23.40 0.19
CA ARG A 35 -11.07 22.38 1.20
C ARG A 35 -11.43 21.05 0.52
N PRO A 36 -10.67 19.97 0.79
CA PRO A 36 -11.01 18.67 0.21
C PRO A 36 -12.28 18.11 0.85
N LYS A 37 -13.08 17.36 0.06
CA LYS A 37 -14.28 16.67 0.56
C LYS A 37 -13.93 15.65 1.65
N MET A 38 -12.94 14.81 1.36
CA MET A 38 -12.37 13.80 2.26
C MET A 38 -11.02 14.30 2.79
N ASN A 39 -10.79 14.23 4.10
CA ASN A 39 -9.55 14.66 4.74
C ASN A 39 -8.42 13.63 4.56
N ASP A 40 -7.17 14.02 4.81
CA ASP A 40 -6.04 13.11 4.62
C ASP A 40 -6.07 11.92 5.58
N LEU A 41 -6.50 12.13 6.81
CA LEU A 41 -6.62 11.07 7.81
C LEU A 41 -7.60 9.98 7.38
N GLU A 42 -8.75 10.36 6.82
CA GLU A 42 -9.74 9.45 6.22
C GLU A 42 -9.14 8.66 5.06
N ILE A 43 -8.29 9.28 4.23
CA ILE A 43 -7.65 8.61 3.10
C ILE A 43 -6.64 7.58 3.58
N VAL A 44 -5.79 7.93 4.54
CA VAL A 44 -4.82 7.00 5.15
C VAL A 44 -5.56 5.84 5.81
N SER A 45 -6.58 6.13 6.61
CA SER A 45 -7.40 5.12 7.28
C SER A 45 -8.08 4.16 6.30
N LEU A 46 -8.63 4.69 5.19
CA LEU A 46 -9.26 3.87 4.17
C LEU A 46 -8.23 3.00 3.44
N ALA A 47 -7.04 3.52 3.16
CA ALA A 47 -5.97 2.75 2.52
C ALA A 47 -5.51 1.58 3.39
N CYS A 48 -5.25 1.80 4.68
CA CYS A 48 -4.92 0.72 5.62
C CYS A 48 -6.07 -0.29 5.75
N CYS A 49 -7.32 0.18 5.75
CA CYS A 49 -8.50 -0.69 5.78
C CYS A 49 -8.61 -1.56 4.52
N MET A 50 -8.27 -1.05 3.34
CA MET A 50 -8.25 -1.84 2.10
C MET A 50 -7.25 -2.99 2.18
N GLU A 51 -6.04 -2.70 2.68
CA GLU A 51 -4.95 -3.67 2.81
C GLU A 51 -5.28 -4.74 3.85
N ALA A 52 -5.81 -4.34 5.00
CA ALA A 52 -6.25 -5.28 6.04
C ALA A 52 -7.41 -6.20 5.63
N LEU A 53 -8.20 -5.78 4.63
CA LEU A 53 -9.26 -6.60 4.04
C LEU A 53 -8.79 -7.37 2.80
N SER A 54 -7.52 -7.24 2.41
CA SER A 54 -6.93 -7.83 1.20
C SER A 54 -7.74 -7.51 -0.07
N ILE A 55 -8.26 -6.29 -0.17
CA ILE A 55 -9.00 -5.82 -1.35
C ILE A 55 -8.03 -5.14 -2.31
N ASP A 56 -7.53 -5.92 -3.26
CA ASP A 56 -6.61 -5.41 -4.30
C ASP A 56 -7.32 -4.60 -5.39
N SER A 57 -8.62 -4.87 -5.59
CA SER A 57 -9.43 -4.19 -6.61
C SER A 57 -10.07 -2.93 -6.06
N GLU A 58 -9.55 -1.78 -6.47
CA GLU A 58 -10.15 -0.47 -6.21
C GLU A 58 -11.60 -0.42 -6.73
N ASN A 59 -11.89 -1.01 -7.89
CA ASN A 59 -13.26 -1.06 -8.41
C ASN A 59 -14.21 -1.78 -7.46
N LEU A 60 -13.77 -2.91 -6.91
CA LEU A 60 -14.56 -3.68 -5.96
C LEU A 60 -14.84 -2.87 -4.70
N LEU A 61 -13.84 -2.17 -4.17
CA LEU A 61 -14.03 -1.32 -3.00
C LEU A 61 -15.02 -0.20 -3.29
N TRP A 62 -14.86 0.54 -4.40
CA TRP A 62 -15.75 1.67 -4.71
C TRP A 62 -17.19 1.22 -4.92
N SER A 63 -17.41 0.08 -5.56
CA SER A 63 -18.74 -0.51 -5.72
C SER A 63 -19.36 -0.86 -4.37
N LYS A 64 -18.61 -1.48 -3.45
CA LYS A 64 -19.08 -1.78 -2.09
C LYS A 64 -19.39 -0.52 -1.29
N LEU A 65 -18.48 0.46 -1.30
CA LEU A 65 -18.66 1.71 -0.56
C LEU A 65 -19.90 2.48 -1.04
N LYS A 66 -20.15 2.52 -2.35
CA LYS A 66 -21.33 3.21 -2.92
C LYS A 66 -22.64 2.44 -2.73
N LYS A 67 -22.61 1.10 -2.73
CA LYS A 67 -23.83 0.29 -2.61
C LYS A 67 -24.24 0.08 -1.16
N ASP A 68 -23.28 -0.35 -0.34
CA ASP A 68 -23.57 -0.89 0.99
C ASP A 68 -23.28 0.14 2.11
N TYR A 69 -22.45 1.15 1.84
CA TYR A 69 -21.95 2.10 2.85
C TYR A 69 -22.09 3.59 2.45
N ALA A 70 -22.98 3.92 1.50
CA ALA A 70 -23.13 5.28 0.99
C ALA A 70 -23.40 6.33 2.08
N SER A 71 -24.24 5.98 3.06
CA SER A 71 -24.57 6.85 4.19
C SER A 71 -23.39 7.06 5.15
N TYR A 72 -22.45 6.11 5.22
CA TYR A 72 -21.30 6.17 6.12
C TYR A 72 -20.10 6.91 5.49
N PHE A 73 -20.01 6.94 4.16
CA PHE A 73 -18.99 7.69 3.42
C PHE A 73 -19.62 8.83 2.59
N PRO A 74 -20.30 9.81 3.21
CA PRO A 74 -21.00 10.89 2.48
C PRO A 74 -20.03 11.78 1.69
N ASN A 75 -18.78 11.88 2.14
CA ASN A 75 -17.73 12.68 1.53
C ASN A 75 -16.80 11.89 0.59
N LEU A 76 -17.23 10.70 0.14
CA LEU A 76 -16.42 9.83 -0.72
C LEU A 76 -16.00 10.58 -2.00
N ILE A 77 -14.70 10.62 -2.24
CA ILE A 77 -14.11 11.22 -3.44
C ILE A 77 -14.10 10.24 -4.61
N ASP A 78 -13.86 10.77 -5.81
CA ASP A 78 -13.62 9.93 -6.98
C ASP A 78 -12.39 9.03 -6.78
N ARG A 79 -12.46 7.80 -7.31
CA ARG A 79 -11.40 6.79 -7.24
C ARG A 79 -10.05 7.34 -7.72
N SER A 80 -10.04 8.08 -8.82
CA SER A 80 -8.79 8.62 -9.39
C SER A 80 -8.17 9.67 -8.45
N ARG A 81 -9.01 10.49 -7.80
CA ARG A 81 -8.55 11.48 -6.80
C ARG A 81 -8.03 10.79 -5.55
N PHE A 82 -8.69 9.73 -5.10
CA PHE A 82 -8.21 8.92 -3.98
C PHE A 82 -6.84 8.33 -4.29
N ASN A 83 -6.67 7.64 -5.42
CA ASN A 83 -5.40 7.01 -5.78
C ASN A 83 -4.24 8.00 -5.85
N ARG A 84 -4.48 9.19 -6.43
CA ARG A 84 -3.46 10.24 -6.48
C ARG A 84 -3.06 10.71 -5.08
N ARG A 85 -4.02 10.87 -4.17
CA ARG A 85 -3.75 11.27 -2.78
C ARG A 85 -3.12 10.14 -1.96
N ARG A 86 -3.59 8.90 -2.11
CA ARG A 86 -3.00 7.70 -1.49
C ARG A 86 -1.52 7.56 -1.83
N LYS A 87 -1.16 7.73 -3.10
CA LYS A 87 0.25 7.71 -3.54
C LYS A 87 1.11 8.76 -2.86
N ARG A 88 0.58 9.98 -2.71
CA ARG A 88 1.29 11.07 -2.05
C ARG A 88 1.37 10.89 -0.53
N LEU A 89 0.35 10.28 0.08
CA LEU A 89 0.29 9.98 1.51
C LEU A 89 0.91 8.62 1.87
N ALA A 90 1.61 7.97 0.93
CA ALA A 90 2.24 6.68 1.15
C ALA A 90 3.18 6.64 2.38
N PRO A 91 3.97 7.69 2.69
CA PRO A 91 4.80 7.68 3.90
C PRO A 91 3.98 7.50 5.19
N PHE A 92 2.86 8.23 5.33
CA PHE A 92 1.98 8.13 6.50
C PHE A 92 1.26 6.77 6.58
N ILE A 93 0.95 6.17 5.43
CA ILE A 93 0.35 4.82 5.39
C ILE A 93 1.36 3.78 5.92
N ILE A 94 2.61 3.87 5.47
CA ILE A 94 3.70 2.99 5.93
C ILE A 94 3.93 3.17 7.43
N GLU A 95 3.96 4.40 7.92
CA GLU A 95 4.12 4.68 9.35
C GLU A 95 3.01 4.06 10.21
N VAL A 96 1.75 4.13 9.77
CA VAL A 96 0.64 3.45 10.45
C VAL A 96 0.83 1.94 10.45
N GLN A 97 1.26 1.36 9.33
CA GLN A 97 1.52 -0.08 9.23
C GLN A 97 2.66 -0.51 10.15
N GLU A 98 3.75 0.26 10.22
CA GLU A 98 4.89 0.02 11.11
C GLU A 98 4.47 0.11 12.59
N HIS A 99 3.65 1.09 12.95
CA HIS A 99 3.08 1.21 14.28
C HIS A 99 2.22 0.00 14.67
N ILE A 100 1.40 -0.50 13.74
CA ILE A 100 0.58 -1.69 13.97
C ILE A 100 1.48 -2.94 14.05
N SER A 101 2.46 -3.07 13.17
CA SER A 101 3.40 -4.18 13.13
C SER A 101 4.22 -4.28 14.42
N SER A 102 4.75 -3.16 14.92
CA SER A 102 5.50 -3.12 16.18
C SER A 102 4.64 -3.53 17.38
N LYS A 103 3.37 -3.09 17.43
CA LYS A 103 2.43 -3.54 18.46
C LYS A 103 2.12 -5.03 18.38
N LEU A 104 2.01 -5.58 17.17
CA LEU A 104 1.72 -7.01 16.97
C LEU A 104 2.94 -7.90 17.27
N ALA A 105 4.14 -7.45 16.91
CA ALA A 105 5.40 -8.13 17.21
C ALA A 105 5.58 -8.33 18.71
N ASN A 106 5.19 -7.35 19.52
CA ASN A 106 5.23 -7.44 20.98
C ASN A 106 4.19 -8.42 21.57
N GLN A 107 3.23 -8.91 20.77
CA GLN A 107 2.16 -9.82 21.21
C GLN A 107 2.34 -11.27 20.75
N SER A 108 3.24 -11.53 19.80
CA SER A 108 3.34 -12.83 19.14
C SER A 108 4.77 -13.37 19.22
N GLN A 109 4.94 -14.58 19.76
CA GLN A 109 6.25 -15.23 19.87
C GLN A 109 6.80 -15.70 18.51
N ALA A 110 5.94 -15.83 17.50
CA ALA A 110 6.30 -16.11 16.10
C ALA A 110 5.28 -15.44 15.16
N MET A 111 5.75 -14.85 14.06
CA MET A 111 4.91 -14.30 12.99
C MET A 111 5.27 -14.95 11.65
N ILE A 112 4.25 -15.30 10.86
CA ILE A 112 4.43 -15.84 9.51
C ILE A 112 4.21 -14.71 8.52
N VAL A 113 5.21 -14.44 7.68
CA VAL A 113 5.12 -13.46 6.60
C VAL A 113 4.84 -14.20 5.30
N ASP A 114 3.61 -14.14 4.81
CA ASP A 114 3.25 -14.63 3.48
C ASP A 114 3.23 -13.46 2.49
N SER A 115 4.27 -13.34 1.67
CA SER A 115 4.30 -12.38 0.57
C SER A 115 4.44 -13.11 -0.75
N ILE A 116 3.47 -12.94 -1.64
CA ILE A 116 3.60 -13.40 -3.02
C ILE A 116 4.70 -12.56 -3.70
N PRO A 117 5.73 -13.18 -4.30
CA PRO A 117 6.79 -12.43 -4.97
C PRO A 117 6.22 -11.65 -6.15
N VAL A 118 6.45 -10.33 -6.19
CA VAL A 118 6.04 -9.48 -7.31
C VAL A 118 7.04 -9.65 -8.46
N PRO A 119 6.63 -10.11 -9.65
CA PRO A 119 7.54 -10.25 -10.78
C PRO A 119 7.90 -8.86 -11.32
N VAL A 120 9.09 -8.36 -10.98
CA VAL A 120 9.56 -7.01 -11.35
C VAL A 120 9.88 -6.90 -12.85
N VAL A 121 10.28 -8.00 -13.50
CA VAL A 121 10.64 -8.00 -14.92
C VAL A 121 10.20 -9.32 -15.58
N LYS A 122 9.23 -9.27 -16.50
CA LYS A 122 9.12 -10.29 -17.55
C LYS A 122 10.16 -9.96 -18.62
N MET A 123 10.91 -10.95 -19.12
CA MET A 123 11.87 -10.83 -20.24
C MET A 123 11.15 -10.51 -21.58
N ALA A 124 10.50 -9.34 -21.65
CA ALA A 124 9.78 -8.88 -22.84
C ALA A 124 10.47 -7.70 -23.53
N ARG A 125 11.36 -6.98 -22.83
CA ARG A 125 12.03 -5.76 -23.33
C ARG A 125 13.56 -5.85 -23.35
N GLU A 126 14.11 -7.03 -23.08
CA GLU A 126 15.55 -7.30 -23.01
C GLU A 126 16.30 -6.77 -24.25
N LYS A 127 15.75 -7.00 -25.45
CA LYS A 127 16.37 -6.61 -26.72
C LYS A 127 16.43 -5.08 -26.96
N ARG A 128 15.72 -4.27 -26.16
CA ARG A 128 15.59 -2.81 -26.39
C ARG A 128 16.41 -1.92 -25.43
N PHE A 129 16.97 -2.46 -24.35
CA PHE A 129 17.68 -1.64 -23.35
C PHE A 129 19.21 -1.78 -23.46
N LYS A 130 19.89 -0.72 -23.90
CA LYS A 130 21.35 -0.68 -24.12
C LYS A 130 22.17 -0.98 -22.84
N SER A 131 21.68 -0.61 -21.66
CA SER A 131 22.38 -0.81 -20.37
C SER A 131 22.61 -2.28 -20.00
N PHE A 132 21.86 -3.22 -20.59
CA PHE A 132 21.99 -4.66 -20.31
C PHE A 132 22.90 -5.41 -21.30
N GLN A 133 23.35 -4.76 -22.38
CA GLN A 133 24.16 -5.43 -23.41
C GLN A 133 25.54 -5.87 -22.90
N ASN A 134 26.13 -5.14 -21.96
CA ASN A 134 27.48 -5.43 -21.45
C ASN A 134 27.51 -6.52 -20.36
N HIS A 135 26.37 -6.91 -19.79
CA HIS A 135 26.28 -7.95 -18.75
C HIS A 135 26.02 -9.36 -19.31
N MET A 136 25.85 -9.50 -20.63
CA MET A 136 25.38 -10.73 -21.27
C MET A 136 26.35 -11.92 -21.24
N LYS A 137 27.64 -11.73 -20.93
CA LYS A 137 28.60 -12.85 -20.95
C LYS A 137 28.52 -13.79 -19.73
N ARG A 138 27.77 -13.45 -18.68
CA ARG A 138 27.78 -14.22 -17.41
C ARG A 138 26.51 -15.01 -17.10
N LEU A 139 25.43 -14.90 -17.88
CA LEU A 139 24.16 -15.54 -17.55
C LEU A 139 23.80 -16.61 -18.58
N ARG A 140 23.72 -17.87 -18.14
CA ARG A 140 23.20 -18.97 -18.97
C ARG A 140 21.69 -18.78 -19.18
N PRO A 141 21.16 -19.07 -20.38
CA PRO A 141 19.79 -18.77 -20.74
C PRO A 141 18.83 -19.88 -20.27
N LYS A 142 18.73 -20.14 -18.97
CA LYS A 142 17.62 -20.94 -18.38
C LYS A 142 17.43 -20.55 -16.91
N GLY A 143 16.61 -19.52 -16.67
CA GLY A 143 16.22 -19.10 -15.33
C GLY A 143 15.98 -17.60 -15.28
N GLY A 144 14.78 -17.18 -14.90
CA GLY A 144 14.48 -15.76 -14.71
C GLY A 144 15.40 -15.16 -13.65
N VAL A 145 15.89 -13.95 -13.90
CA VAL A 145 16.72 -13.22 -12.94
C VAL A 145 15.80 -12.50 -11.95
N LEU A 146 15.91 -12.86 -10.68
CA LEU A 146 15.23 -12.18 -9.56
C LEU A 146 16.18 -11.10 -9.01
N LEU A 147 15.73 -9.85 -9.02
CA LEU A 147 16.45 -8.73 -8.39
C LEU A 147 15.56 -8.16 -7.29
N THR A 148 15.97 -8.33 -6.04
CA THR A 148 15.45 -7.58 -4.90
C THR A 148 16.18 -6.24 -4.78
N LYS A 149 15.51 -5.22 -4.24
CA LYS A 149 15.99 -3.83 -4.09
C LYS A 149 17.29 -3.67 -3.28
N ALA A 150 17.86 -4.75 -2.75
CA ALA A 150 19.19 -4.80 -2.16
C ALA A 150 19.93 -6.02 -2.72
N GLY A 151 20.99 -5.78 -3.49
CA GLY A 151 22.03 -6.77 -3.78
C GLY A 151 21.64 -7.92 -4.72
N LEU A 152 22.55 -8.20 -5.66
CA LEU A 152 22.49 -9.33 -6.57
C LEU A 152 22.58 -10.65 -5.78
N LEU A 153 21.49 -11.42 -5.65
CA LEU A 153 21.56 -12.82 -5.21
C LEU A 153 21.38 -13.73 -6.43
N VAL A 154 22.51 -14.19 -6.97
CA VAL A 154 22.54 -15.29 -7.94
C VAL A 154 22.35 -16.58 -7.15
N THR A 155 21.13 -17.12 -7.12
CA THR A 155 20.92 -18.50 -6.67
C THR A 155 21.23 -19.44 -7.83
N ASN A 156 22.43 -20.02 -7.82
CA ASN A 156 22.73 -21.21 -8.61
C ASN A 156 21.88 -22.37 -8.05
N TYR A 157 20.79 -22.71 -8.72
CA TYR A 157 20.20 -24.05 -8.55
C TYR A 157 21.09 -25.03 -9.30
N MET A 158 21.98 -25.70 -8.57
CA MET A 158 22.62 -26.93 -9.04
C MET A 158 21.63 -28.09 -8.88
N SER A 159 21.36 -28.78 -9.98
CA SER A 159 21.19 -30.23 -10.02
C SER A 159 22.29 -30.80 -10.90
#